data_AF-A0A7V7ZPF4-F1
#
_entry.id   AF-A0A7V7ZPF4-F1
#
_cell.length_a   1.000
_cell.length_b   1.000
_cell.length_c   1.000
_cell.angle_alpha   90.00
_cell.angle_beta   90.00
_cell.angle_gamma   90.00
#
_symmetry.space_group_name_H-M   'P 1'
#
loop_
_entity.id
_entity.type
_entity.pdbx_description
1 polymer ?
#
loop_
_entity_poly.entity_id
_entity_poly.type
_entity_poly.pdbx_seq_one_letter_code
_entity_poly.pdbx_strand_id
1 'polypeptide(L)'
;MRLLQRSGRTVEVLDNADRPLPDLGAPVVRLRGGCVCCGIASELLRAIRAARADVALLVAPAAADPELLATLLDGMRVAGRAVLSVALLDASTALRLPHLDAKLRLHADVALPNDVPAAVWERLIDAVLCV
;
A
#
# COMPACT_ATOMS: atom_id res chain seq x y z
N MET A 1 -7.58 16.79 8.04
CA MET A 1 -7.86 15.74 7.03
C MET A 1 -9.20 15.12 7.35
N ARG A 2 -10.13 15.06 6.39
CA ARG A 2 -11.34 14.23 6.50
C ARG A 2 -10.97 12.83 6.03
N LEU A 3 -11.26 11.80 6.83
CA LEU A 3 -11.13 10.41 6.41
C LEU A 3 -12.23 10.09 5.40
N LEU A 4 -11.90 9.33 4.37
CA LEU A 4 -12.92 8.77 3.50
C LEU A 4 -13.64 7.67 4.28
N GLN A 5 -14.96 7.77 4.36
CA GLN A 5 -15.78 6.89 5.19
C GLN A 5 -16.91 6.26 4.35
N ARG A 6 -17.04 4.94 4.43
CA ARG A 6 -18.17 4.16 3.89
C ARG A 6 -18.53 3.06 4.87
N SER A 7 -19.82 2.79 5.02
CA SER A 7 -20.34 1.72 5.91
C SER A 7 -19.83 1.78 7.35
N GLY A 8 -19.54 2.99 7.86
CA GLY A 8 -19.02 3.20 9.21
C GLY A 8 -17.50 3.03 9.34
N ARG A 9 -16.81 2.51 8.32
CA ARG A 9 -15.36 2.32 8.30
C ARG A 9 -14.65 3.45 7.58
N THR A 10 -13.44 3.75 8.01
CA THR A 10 -12.56 4.77 7.44
C THR A 10 -11.33 4.16 6.82
N VAL A 11 -10.82 4.78 5.73
CA VAL A 11 -9.58 4.35 5.06
C VAL A 11 -8.54 5.47 5.07
N GLU A 12 -7.28 5.07 5.20
CA GLU A 12 -6.10 5.91 5.00
C GLU A 12 -5.14 5.20 4.05
N VAL A 13 -4.57 5.94 3.10
CA VAL A 13 -3.64 5.41 2.10
C VAL A 13 -2.21 5.74 2.52
N LEU A 14 -1.40 4.72 2.71
CA LEU A 14 0.03 4.83 3.00
C LEU A 14 0.78 4.68 1.68
N ASP A 15 1.15 5.82 1.09
CA ASP A 15 1.72 5.88 -0.25
C ASP A 15 3.25 5.82 -0.21
N ASN A 16 3.80 4.75 -0.76
CA ASN A 16 5.23 4.57 -1.00
C ASN A 16 5.54 4.34 -2.49
N ALA A 17 4.58 4.58 -3.40
CA ALA A 17 4.75 4.31 -4.82
C ALA A 17 5.88 5.18 -5.41
N ASP A 18 6.59 4.73 -6.46
CA ASP A 18 7.66 5.52 -7.09
C ASP A 18 7.15 6.84 -7.69
N ARG A 19 5.84 6.92 -7.96
CA ARG A 19 5.15 8.10 -8.48
C ARG A 19 4.01 8.49 -7.54
N PRO A 20 3.62 9.78 -7.51
CA PRO A 20 2.42 10.19 -6.79
C PRO A 20 1.20 9.43 -7.30
N LEU A 21 0.38 8.93 -6.38
CA LEU A 21 -0.92 8.36 -6.72
C LEU A 21 -1.87 9.43 -7.28
N PRO A 22 -2.85 9.04 -8.11
CA PRO A 22 -3.95 9.95 -8.47
C PRO A 22 -4.70 10.40 -7.22
N ASP A 23 -5.48 11.48 -7.31
CA ASP A 23 -6.35 11.87 -6.19
C ASP A 23 -7.38 10.75 -5.94
N LEU A 24 -7.28 10.12 -4.77
CA LEU A 24 -8.11 8.99 -4.38
C LEU A 24 -9.33 9.42 -3.56
N GLY A 25 -9.50 10.71 -3.26
CA GLY A 25 -10.53 11.20 -2.34
C GLY A 25 -10.37 10.70 -0.89
N ALA A 26 -9.29 9.96 -0.61
CA ALA A 26 -8.91 9.45 0.70
C ALA A 26 -7.67 10.21 1.21
N PRO A 27 -7.49 10.33 2.53
CA PRO A 27 -6.26 10.87 3.07
C PRO A 27 -5.07 9.99 2.68
N VAL A 28 -4.12 10.61 1.98
CA VAL A 28 -2.87 9.98 1.56
C VAL A 28 -1.74 10.46 2.48
N VAL A 29 -1.09 9.52 3.15
CA VAL A 29 0.13 9.72 3.92
C VAL A 29 1.30 9.23 3.09
N ARG A 30 2.05 10.16 2.50
CA ARG A 30 3.26 9.85 1.75
C ARG A 30 4.38 9.43 2.70
N LEU A 31 4.89 8.22 2.55
CA LEU A 31 6.01 7.73 3.33
C LEU A 31 7.30 8.38 2.85
N ARG A 32 8.07 8.95 3.77
CA ARG A 32 9.34 9.62 3.47
C ARG A 32 10.48 8.61 3.58
N GLY A 33 10.66 7.78 2.57
CA GLY A 33 11.82 6.90 2.49
C GLY A 33 12.11 6.53 1.05
N GLY A 34 13.30 6.90 0.56
CA GLY A 34 13.85 6.37 -0.69
C GLY A 34 14.16 4.87 -0.57
N CYS A 35 14.69 4.29 -1.65
CA CYS A 35 14.88 2.85 -1.91
C CYS A 35 14.91 1.93 -0.67
N VAL A 36 14.10 0.89 -0.80
CA VAL A 36 13.69 -0.07 0.23
C VAL A 36 14.89 -0.82 0.80
N CYS A 37 15.33 -0.45 2.00
CA CYS A 37 16.10 -1.36 2.86
C CYS A 37 15.98 -1.03 4.34
N CYS A 38 15.93 0.23 4.77
CA CYS A 38 15.85 0.56 6.22
C CYS A 38 14.93 1.75 6.58
N GLY A 39 14.88 2.80 5.74
CA GLY A 39 14.14 4.04 6.06
C GLY A 39 12.63 3.89 6.00
N ILE A 40 12.12 3.12 5.03
CA ILE A 40 10.68 2.89 4.84
C ILE A 40 10.08 2.11 6.01
N ALA A 41 10.78 1.12 6.58
CA ALA A 41 10.23 0.30 7.64
C ALA A 41 9.88 1.12 8.90
N SER A 42 10.78 2.00 9.33
CA SER A 42 10.56 2.88 10.48
C SER A 42 9.48 3.93 10.24
N GLU A 43 9.46 4.55 9.06
CA GLU A 43 8.43 5.52 8.69
C GLU A 43 7.06 4.86 8.53
N LEU A 44 7.01 3.65 7.98
CA LEU A 44 5.78 2.89 7.84
C LEU A 44 5.23 2.50 9.21
N LEU A 45 6.07 1.95 10.10
CA LEU A 45 5.66 1.64 11.48
C LEU A 45 5.13 2.88 12.21
N ARG A 46 5.75 4.05 11.99
CA ARG A 46 5.25 5.32 12.53
C ARG A 46 3.91 5.70 11.93
N ALA A 47 3.75 5.59 10.61
CA ALA A 47 2.51 5.89 9.91
C ALA A 47 1.37 4.97 10.37
N ILE A 48 1.62 3.67 10.52
CA ILE A 48 0.64 2.70 11.04
C ILE A 48 0.19 3.03 12.47
N ARG A 49 1.13 3.38 13.34
CA ARG A 49 0.80 3.78 14.72
C ARG A 49 0.01 5.09 14.75
N ALA A 50 0.31 6.01 13.85
CA ALA A 50 -0.37 7.29 13.73
C ALA A 50 -1.71 7.22 12.97
N ALA A 51 -1.92 6.17 12.18
CA ALA A 51 -3.09 5.99 11.34
C ALA A 51 -4.36 6.03 12.20
N ARG A 52 -5.33 6.83 11.77
CA ARG A 52 -6.61 6.98 12.50
C ARG A 52 -7.74 6.20 11.85
N ALA A 53 -7.44 5.51 10.75
CA ALA A 53 -8.40 4.76 9.97
C ALA A 53 -8.55 3.30 10.45
N ASP A 54 -9.74 2.75 10.23
CA ASP A 54 -10.08 1.34 10.46
C ASP A 54 -9.39 0.41 9.46
N VAL A 55 -9.07 0.96 8.29
CA VAL A 55 -8.38 0.30 7.17
C VAL A 55 -7.18 1.13 6.76
N ALA A 56 -6.02 0.48 6.60
CA ALA A 56 -4.88 1.06 5.91
C ALA A 56 -4.67 0.40 4.54
N LEU A 57 -4.43 1.22 3.52
CA LEU A 57 -4.03 0.77 2.19
C LEU A 57 -2.53 1.03 2.01
N LEU A 58 -1.70 -0.01 2.03
CA LEU A 58 -0.27 0.16 1.81
C LEU A 58 0.06 0.00 0.33
N VAL A 59 0.58 1.06 -0.30
CA VAL A 59 1.02 1.02 -1.69
C VAL A 59 2.53 0.91 -1.74
N ALA A 60 3.04 -0.24 -2.20
CA ALA A 60 4.47 -0.50 -2.32
C ALA A 60 4.98 -0.28 -3.76
N PRO A 61 6.20 0.28 -3.93
CA PRO A 61 6.81 0.45 -5.24
C PRO A 61 7.26 -0.90 -5.81
N ALA A 62 7.46 -0.95 -7.13
CA ALA A 62 7.86 -2.18 -7.83
C ALA A 62 9.26 -2.67 -7.41
N ALA A 63 10.12 -1.76 -6.93
CA ALA A 63 11.44 -2.09 -6.41
C ALA A 63 11.46 -2.50 -4.92
N ALA A 64 10.30 -2.67 -4.28
CA ALA A 64 10.24 -2.99 -2.86
C ALA A 64 10.72 -4.41 -2.55
N ASP A 65 11.57 -4.54 -1.53
CA ASP A 65 11.92 -5.84 -0.95
C ASP A 65 10.63 -6.55 -0.45
N PRO A 66 10.26 -7.70 -1.03
CA PRO A 66 9.03 -8.41 -0.71
C PRO A 66 9.05 -9.05 0.68
N GLU A 67 10.22 -9.43 1.20
CA GLU A 67 10.34 -10.00 2.55
C GLU A 67 10.16 -8.90 3.60
N LEU A 68 10.66 -7.70 3.30
CA LEU A 68 10.37 -6.52 4.10
C LEU A 68 8.87 -6.17 4.02
N LEU A 69 8.27 -6.20 2.83
CA LEU A 69 6.83 -5.97 2.66
C LEU A 69 6.00 -6.96 3.50
N ALA A 70 6.34 -8.25 3.47
CA ALA A 70 5.68 -9.27 4.27
C ALA A 70 5.83 -9.02 5.78
N THR A 71 7.04 -8.68 6.24
CA THR A 71 7.30 -8.33 7.65
C THR A 71 6.48 -7.10 8.09
N LEU A 72 6.35 -6.12 7.20
CA LEU A 72 5.56 -4.92 7.47
C LEU A 72 4.06 -5.21 7.53
N LEU A 73 3.57 -6.10 6.65
CA LEU A 73 2.20 -6.58 6.65
C LEU A 73 1.85 -7.34 7.94
N ASP A 74 2.75 -8.21 8.39
CA ASP A 74 2.57 -8.94 9.63
C ASP A 74 2.58 -8.00 10.84
N GLY A 75 3.48 -7.01 10.87
CA GLY A 75 3.48 -5.97 11.90
C GLY A 75 2.17 -5.17 11.97
N MET A 76 1.53 -4.93 10.82
CA MET A 76 0.23 -4.26 10.76
C MET A 76 -0.93 -5.11 11.27
N ARG A 77 -0.95 -6.40 10.92
CA ARG A 77 -1.96 -7.35 11.39
C ARG A 77 -1.90 -7.53 12.91
N VAL A 78 -0.69 -7.58 13.48
CA VAL A 78 -0.47 -7.66 14.94
C VAL A 78 -1.03 -6.44 15.69
N ALA A 79 -1.09 -5.27 15.04
CA ALA A 79 -1.68 -4.07 15.62
C ALA A 79 -3.23 -4.05 15.64
N GLY A 80 -3.89 -5.15 15.24
CA GLY A 80 -5.35 -5.29 15.25
C GLY A 80 -6.07 -4.47 14.18
N ARG A 81 -5.35 -4.06 13.12
CA ARG A 81 -5.91 -3.27 12.01
C ARG A 81 -6.15 -4.16 10.80
N ALA A 82 -7.27 -3.93 10.11
CA ALA A 82 -7.49 -4.52 8.80
C ALA A 82 -6.60 -3.77 7.79
N VAL A 83 -5.66 -4.49 7.19
CA VAL A 83 -4.75 -3.90 6.20
C VAL A 83 -4.83 -4.66 4.90
N LEU A 84 -4.93 -3.90 3.81
CA LEU A 84 -4.80 -4.39 2.47
C LEU A 84 -3.52 -3.82 1.84
N SER A 85 -2.67 -4.72 1.35
CA SER A 85 -1.47 -4.37 0.59
C SER A 85 -1.74 -4.35 -0.91
N VAL A 86 -1.23 -3.31 -1.54
CA VAL A 86 -1.23 -3.16 -3.00
C VAL A 86 0.21 -3.07 -3.47
N ALA A 87 0.65 -4.06 -4.25
CA ALA A 87 1.89 -3.96 -5.00
C ALA A 87 1.63 -3.32 -6.35
N LEU A 88 2.34 -2.24 -6.65
CA LEU A 88 2.36 -1.66 -8.00
C LEU A 88 3.48 -2.29 -8.81
N LEU A 89 3.09 -2.94 -9.89
CA LEU A 89 3.97 -3.69 -10.77
C LEU A 89 4.25 -2.87 -12.02
N ASP A 90 5.54 -2.68 -12.29
CA ASP A 90 6.00 -2.08 -13.53
C ASP A 90 6.50 -3.17 -14.48
N ALA A 91 6.11 -3.11 -15.76
CA ALA A 91 6.62 -3.99 -16.81
C ALA A 91 8.16 -3.98 -16.87
N SER A 92 8.79 -2.84 -16.56
CA SER A 92 10.25 -2.75 -16.51
C SER A 92 10.85 -3.60 -15.38
N THR A 93 10.15 -3.74 -14.26
CA THR A 93 10.55 -4.58 -13.12
C THR A 93 10.38 -6.05 -13.46
N ALA A 94 9.26 -6.43 -14.10
CA ALA A 94 9.06 -7.81 -14.57
C ALA A 94 10.16 -8.26 -15.54
N LEU A 95 10.64 -7.35 -16.41
CA LEU A 95 11.72 -7.64 -17.36
C LEU A 95 13.11 -7.70 -16.70
N ARG A 96 13.42 -6.78 -15.80
CA ARG A 96 14.77 -6.65 -15.21
C ARG A 96 14.97 -7.55 -13.99
N LEU A 97 13.91 -7.77 -13.22
CA LEU A 97 13.90 -8.43 -11.92
C LEU A 97 12.67 -9.36 -11.82
N PRO A 98 12.55 -10.40 -12.65
CA PRO A 98 11.37 -11.28 -12.69
C PRO A 98 11.12 -11.99 -11.35
N HIS A 99 12.17 -12.31 -10.60
CA HIS A 99 12.05 -12.88 -9.26
C HIS A 99 11.40 -11.91 -8.26
N LEU A 100 11.63 -10.61 -8.41
CA LEU A 100 11.05 -9.58 -7.57
C LEU A 100 9.55 -9.42 -7.86
N ASP A 101 9.19 -9.34 -9.15
CA ASP A 101 7.79 -9.29 -9.60
C ASP A 101 6.99 -10.51 -9.08
N ALA A 102 7.55 -11.71 -9.21
CA ALA A 102 6.91 -12.94 -8.70
C ALA A 102 6.70 -12.90 -7.19
N LYS A 103 7.69 -12.43 -6.42
CA LYS A 103 7.57 -12.30 -4.96
C LYS A 103 6.53 -11.24 -4.55
N LEU A 104 6.48 -10.08 -5.22
CA LEU A 104 5.47 -9.06 -4.95
C LEU A 104 4.05 -9.57 -5.17
N ARG A 105 3.83 -10.34 -6.25
CA ARG A 105 2.55 -11.00 -6.51
C ARG A 105 2.17 -12.05 -5.46
N LEU A 106 3.16 -12.70 -4.86
CA LEU A 106 2.93 -13.73 -3.84
C LEU A 106 2.56 -13.12 -2.48
N HIS A 107 3.15 -11.98 -2.12
CA HIS A 107 3.04 -11.40 -0.78
C HIS A 107 2.01 -10.26 -0.66
N ALA A 108 1.65 -9.60 -1.76
CA ALA A 108 0.61 -8.57 -1.74
C ALA A 108 -0.79 -9.20 -1.83
N ASP A 109 -1.76 -8.59 -1.12
CA ASP A 109 -3.17 -8.98 -1.22
C ASP A 109 -3.72 -8.66 -2.62
N VAL A 110 -3.25 -7.55 -3.20
CA VAL A 110 -3.60 -7.13 -4.56
C VAL A 110 -2.34 -6.67 -5.31
N ALA A 111 -2.19 -7.14 -6.54
CA ALA A 111 -1.14 -6.72 -7.45
C ALA A 111 -1.76 -5.97 -8.65
N LEU A 112 -1.39 -4.70 -8.82
CA LEU A 112 -1.91 -3.83 -9.89
C LEU A 112 -0.76 -3.35 -10.78
N PRO A 113 -1.01 -3.07 -12.07
CA PRO A 113 -0.03 -2.37 -12.89
C PRO A 113 0.19 -0.94 -12.36
N ASN A 114 1.40 -0.40 -12.51
CA ASN A 114 1.78 0.90 -11.97
C ASN A 114 1.01 2.08 -12.62
N ASP A 115 0.47 1.89 -13.83
CA ASP A 115 -0.34 2.84 -14.58
C ASP A 115 -1.86 2.59 -14.44
N VAL A 116 -2.28 1.99 -13.33
CA VAL A 116 -3.69 1.65 -13.10
C VAL A 116 -4.59 2.91 -13.06
N PRO A 117 -5.74 2.91 -13.76
CA PRO A 117 -6.68 4.04 -13.75
C PRO A 117 -7.28 4.33 -12.37
N ALA A 118 -7.61 5.60 -12.09
CA ALA A 118 -8.22 6.05 -10.84
C ALA A 118 -9.49 5.26 -10.46
N ALA A 119 -10.35 4.93 -11.43
CA ALA A 119 -11.55 4.13 -11.21
C ALA A 119 -11.27 2.73 -10.62
N VAL A 120 -10.08 2.16 -10.84
CA VAL A 120 -9.71 0.89 -10.22
C VAL A 120 -9.39 1.08 -8.73
N TRP A 121 -8.71 2.17 -8.37
CA TRP A 121 -8.45 2.52 -6.98
C TRP A 121 -9.75 2.80 -6.22
N GLU A 122 -10.69 3.52 -6.81
CA GLU A 122 -12.01 3.78 -6.20
C GLU A 122 -12.72 2.48 -5.86
N ARG A 123 -12.79 1.54 -6.82
CA ARG A 123 -13.40 0.21 -6.58
C ARG A 123 -12.65 -0.59 -5.52
N LEU A 124 -11.33 -0.49 -5.48
CA LEU A 124 -10.52 -1.17 -4.47
C LEU A 124 -10.83 -0.62 -3.08
N ILE A 125 -10.88 0.71 -2.94
CA ILE A 125 -11.21 1.39 -1.69
C ILE A 125 -12.64 1.03 -1.25
N ASP A 126 -13.60 1.05 -2.17
CA ASP A 126 -14.98 0.66 -1.88
C ASP A 126 -15.06 -0.81 -1.42
N ALA A 127 -14.32 -1.71 -2.08
CA ALA A 127 -14.29 -3.12 -1.70
C ALA A 127 -13.78 -3.30 -0.27
N VAL A 128 -12.71 -2.62 0.13
CA VAL A 128 -12.14 -2.78 1.48
C VAL A 128 -12.99 -2.13 2.57
N LEU A 129 -13.70 -1.04 2.24
CA LEU A 129 -14.62 -0.39 3.17
C LEU A 129 -15.96 -1.12 3.34
N CYS A 130 -16.33 -2.02 2.42
CA CYS A 130 -17.58 -2.78 2.48
C CYS A 130 -17.46 -4.20 3.08
N VAL A 131 -16.24 -4.64 3.43
CA VAL A 131 -16.01 -5.85 4.25
C VAL A 131 -16.33 -5.57 5.71
#